data_AF-I7IDK8-F1
#
_entry.id   AF-I7IDK8-F1
#
_cell.length_a   1.000
_cell.length_b   1.000
_cell.length_c   1.000
_cell.angle_alpha   90.00
_cell.angle_beta   90.00
_cell.angle_gamma   90.00
#
_symmetry.space_group_name_H-M   'P 1'
#
loop_
_entity.id
_entity.type
_entity.pdbx_description
1 polymer ?
#
loop_
_entity_poly.entity_id
_entity_poly.type
_entity_poly.pdbx_seq_one_letter_code
_entity_poly.pdbx_strand_id
1 'polypeptide(L)'
;YVGQEKLRPQTGWLPLAFGLDWSRPPRQANSTSAFYAHTDQWRYETLDVSEILSPTAPAGPWDGALIDYNVRAERMGWLPSAPQLQANPLEVSKQVAASGLEAKDYVAKALKSGALKLACDDPDNPQNWPRNLFVWRSNLLGASGKGHEYFLK
;
A
#
# COMPACT_ATOMS: atom_id res chain seq x y z
N TYR A 1 -19.13 -20.62 5.49
CA TYR A 1 -19.59 -19.30 4.99
C TYR A 1 -19.05 -18.22 5.90
N VAL A 2 -18.53 -17.11 5.35
CA VAL A 2 -18.00 -15.95 6.10
C VAL A 2 -18.86 -14.71 5.80
N GLY A 3 -18.28 -13.60 5.34
CA GLY A 3 -19.03 -12.47 4.79
C GLY A 3 -19.67 -12.74 3.42
N GLN A 4 -20.54 -11.82 3.00
CA GLN A 4 -21.25 -11.89 1.71
C GLN A 4 -20.37 -11.32 0.58
N GLU A 5 -19.30 -12.03 0.22
CA GLU A 5 -18.36 -11.58 -0.83
C GLU A 5 -18.91 -11.71 -2.26
N LYS A 6 -19.81 -12.69 -2.48
CA LYS A 6 -20.23 -13.09 -3.83
C LYS A 6 -21.17 -12.07 -4.47
N LEU A 7 -20.59 -11.05 -5.11
CA LEU A 7 -21.31 -10.14 -6.00
C LEU A 7 -21.47 -10.79 -7.38
N ARG A 8 -22.63 -11.39 -7.62
CA ARG A 8 -22.90 -12.19 -8.84
C ARG A 8 -22.64 -11.43 -10.15
N PRO A 9 -23.12 -10.18 -10.35
CA PRO A 9 -22.87 -9.44 -11.60
C PRO A 9 -21.53 -8.68 -11.59
N GLN A 10 -20.43 -9.37 -11.27
CA GLN A 10 -19.12 -8.75 -11.03
C GLN A 10 -18.64 -7.86 -12.18
N THR A 11 -18.71 -8.33 -13.43
CA THR A 11 -18.21 -7.61 -14.61
C THR A 11 -19.05 -6.40 -14.99
N GLY A 12 -20.33 -6.37 -14.61
CA GLY A 12 -21.19 -5.19 -14.77
C GLY A 12 -20.97 -4.15 -13.69
N TRP A 13 -20.69 -4.58 -12.45
CA TRP A 13 -20.48 -3.70 -11.31
C TRP A 13 -19.08 -3.05 -11.29
N LEU A 14 -18.03 -3.78 -11.64
CA LEU A 14 -16.64 -3.29 -11.63
C LEU A 14 -16.42 -1.96 -12.37
N PRO A 15 -16.85 -1.78 -13.63
CA PRO A 15 -16.64 -0.53 -14.34
C PRO A 15 -17.38 0.63 -13.69
N LEU A 16 -18.60 0.42 -13.22
CA LEU A 16 -19.39 1.42 -12.51
C LEU A 16 -18.72 1.84 -11.19
N ALA A 17 -18.27 0.87 -10.39
CA ALA A 17 -17.74 1.14 -9.05
C ALA A 17 -16.37 1.83 -9.07
N PHE A 18 -15.55 1.55 -10.08
CA PHE A 18 -14.18 2.05 -10.18
C PHE A 18 -13.94 3.03 -11.34
N GLY A 19 -15.01 3.47 -12.02
CA GLY A 19 -14.94 4.42 -13.14
C GLY A 19 -14.16 3.91 -14.35
N LEU A 20 -14.17 2.59 -14.59
CA LEU A 20 -13.32 1.94 -15.63
C LEU A 20 -13.82 2.17 -17.06
N ASP A 21 -15.03 2.68 -17.20
CA ASP A 21 -15.60 3.21 -18.43
C ASP A 21 -14.98 4.56 -18.84
N TRP A 22 -14.39 5.30 -17.89
CA TRP A 22 -13.71 6.58 -18.15
C TRP A 22 -12.18 6.51 -18.09
N SER A 23 -11.62 5.79 -17.12
CA SER A 23 -10.17 5.73 -16.92
C SER A 23 -9.71 4.40 -16.33
N ARG A 24 -8.51 3.96 -16.71
CA ARG A 24 -7.93 2.68 -16.27
C ARG A 24 -6.42 2.85 -16.05
N PRO A 25 -5.81 2.21 -15.03
CA PRO A 25 -6.43 1.41 -13.95
C PRO A 25 -6.86 2.27 -12.73
N PRO A 26 -7.72 1.75 -11.83
CA PRO A 26 -8.00 2.38 -10.54
C PRO A 26 -6.86 2.13 -9.55
N ARG A 27 -6.86 2.83 -8.41
CA ARG A 27 -5.93 2.59 -7.29
C ARG A 27 -6.59 1.73 -6.21
N GLN A 28 -6.47 0.41 -6.35
CA GLN A 28 -6.86 -0.53 -5.29
C GLN A 28 -5.72 -0.71 -4.28
N ALA A 29 -6.07 -0.95 -3.02
CA ALA A 29 -5.12 -1.21 -1.93
C ALA A 29 -5.66 -2.31 -1.01
N ASN A 30 -4.77 -3.11 -0.42
CA ASN A 30 -5.13 -4.11 0.58
C ASN A 30 -5.11 -3.49 1.99
N SER A 31 -6.29 -3.41 2.62
CA SER A 31 -6.45 -2.62 3.86
C SER A 31 -5.64 -3.10 5.05
N THR A 32 -5.31 -4.39 5.16
CA THR A 32 -4.51 -4.91 6.28
C THR A 32 -3.15 -4.23 6.34
N SER A 33 -2.40 -4.21 5.23
CA SER A 33 -1.11 -3.54 5.18
C SER A 33 -1.24 -2.03 5.33
N ALA A 34 -2.26 -1.44 4.70
CA ALA A 34 -2.49 0.00 4.79
C ALA A 34 -2.72 0.46 6.24
N PHE A 35 -3.58 -0.22 7.00
CA PHE A 35 -3.82 0.15 8.40
C PHE A 35 -2.67 -0.27 9.31
N TYR A 36 -1.99 -1.38 9.05
CA TYR A 36 -0.81 -1.77 9.82
C TYR A 36 0.28 -0.69 9.78
N ALA A 37 0.51 -0.09 8.61
CA ALA A 37 1.42 1.04 8.43
C ALA A 37 0.84 2.34 9.03
N HIS A 38 -0.35 2.78 8.58
CA HIS A 38 -0.86 4.13 8.85
C HIS A 38 -1.57 4.32 10.18
N THR A 39 -1.68 3.26 10.99
CA THR A 39 -2.07 3.37 12.41
C THR A 39 -0.90 2.99 13.33
N ASP A 40 0.32 2.89 12.81
CA ASP A 40 1.51 2.63 13.60
C ASP A 40 1.51 1.30 14.38
N GLN A 41 0.64 0.36 14.02
CA GLN A 41 0.56 -0.94 14.68
C GLN A 41 1.87 -1.72 14.56
N TRP A 42 2.57 -1.57 13.44
CA TRP A 42 3.88 -2.19 13.20
C TRP A 42 4.95 -1.85 14.24
N ARG A 43 4.83 -0.68 14.90
CA ARG A 43 5.77 -0.26 15.96
C ARG A 43 5.64 -1.10 17.25
N TYR A 44 4.54 -1.82 17.39
CA TYR A 44 4.21 -2.64 18.55
C TYR A 44 4.18 -4.12 18.18
N GLU A 45 4.80 -4.49 17.06
CA GLU A 45 4.88 -5.88 16.63
C GLU A 45 5.70 -6.70 17.63
N THR A 46 5.19 -7.90 17.95
CA THR A 46 5.85 -8.81 18.89
C THR A 46 6.19 -10.14 18.25
N LEU A 47 5.67 -10.42 17.05
CA LEU A 47 5.99 -11.64 16.32
C LEU A 47 7.24 -11.43 15.48
N ASP A 48 8.30 -12.18 15.78
CA ASP A 48 9.52 -12.18 14.99
C ASP A 48 9.43 -13.16 13.82
N VAL A 49 10.05 -12.82 12.70
CA VAL A 49 10.06 -13.68 11.49
C VAL A 49 10.71 -15.03 11.77
N SER A 50 11.71 -15.09 12.65
CA SER A 50 12.36 -16.33 13.05
C SER A 50 11.42 -17.33 13.72
N GLU A 51 10.32 -16.88 14.33
CA GLU A 51 9.34 -17.75 14.98
C GLU A 51 8.45 -18.50 13.97
N ILE A 52 8.29 -17.94 12.76
CA ILE A 52 7.46 -18.50 11.69
C ILE A 52 8.28 -19.06 10.52
N LEU A 53 9.60 -18.94 10.58
CA LEU A 53 10.49 -19.46 9.55
C LEU A 53 10.59 -20.98 9.66
N SER A 54 10.48 -21.69 8.52
CA SER A 54 10.66 -23.13 8.49
C SER A 54 12.06 -23.52 9.01
N PRO A 55 12.21 -24.60 9.82
CA PRO A 55 13.52 -25.10 10.22
C PRO A 55 14.38 -25.59 9.03
N THR A 56 13.77 -25.74 7.84
CA THR A 56 14.45 -26.13 6.60
C THR A 56 14.58 -24.96 5.61
N ALA A 57 14.31 -23.73 6.03
CA ALA A 57 14.50 -22.56 5.17
C ALA A 57 15.98 -22.46 4.72
N PRO A 58 16.24 -22.10 3.46
CA PRO A 58 17.61 -21.89 3.00
C PRO A 58 18.24 -20.73 3.76
N ALA A 59 19.57 -20.73 3.87
CA ALA A 59 20.29 -19.59 4.44
C ALA A 59 19.97 -18.31 3.68
N GLY A 60 19.66 -17.23 4.38
CA GLY A 60 19.28 -15.95 3.80
C GLY A 60 18.98 -14.88 4.86
N PRO A 61 18.83 -13.61 4.45
CA PRO A 61 18.52 -12.50 5.35
C PRO A 61 17.03 -12.52 5.74
N TRP A 62 16.71 -13.35 6.74
CA TRP A 62 15.36 -13.52 7.28
C TRP A 62 15.09 -12.64 8.52
N ASP A 63 15.85 -11.56 8.68
CA ASP A 63 15.97 -10.74 9.89
C ASP A 63 15.21 -9.40 9.84
N GLY A 64 14.35 -9.21 8.82
CA GLY A 64 13.54 -7.99 8.71
C GLY A 64 12.32 -8.00 9.65
N ALA A 65 11.84 -6.82 10.02
CA ALA A 65 10.54 -6.69 10.68
C ALA A 65 9.41 -7.10 9.71
N LEU A 66 8.23 -7.47 10.21
CA LEU A 66 7.11 -7.88 9.33
C LEU A 66 6.72 -6.79 8.31
N ILE A 67 6.82 -5.51 8.69
CA ILE A 67 6.59 -4.40 7.77
C ILE A 67 7.62 -4.34 6.64
N ASP A 68 8.88 -4.73 6.88
CA ASP A 68 9.93 -4.73 5.84
C ASP A 68 9.61 -5.71 4.71
N TYR A 69 8.99 -6.84 5.04
CA TYR A 69 8.52 -7.79 4.03
C TYR A 69 7.38 -7.20 3.18
N ASN A 70 6.52 -6.38 3.78
CA ASN A 70 5.47 -5.68 3.05
C ASN A 70 6.06 -4.64 2.09
N VAL A 71 7.04 -3.83 2.54
CA VAL A 71 7.76 -2.87 1.70
C VAL A 71 8.48 -3.56 0.53
N ARG A 72 9.16 -4.69 0.80
CA ARG A 72 9.80 -5.51 -0.25
C ARG A 72 8.76 -6.03 -1.26
N ALA A 73 7.63 -6.54 -0.79
CA ALA A 73 6.55 -7.04 -1.65
C ALA A 73 5.92 -5.93 -2.51
N GLU A 74 5.70 -4.74 -1.94
CA GLU A 74 5.22 -3.56 -2.67
C GLU A 74 6.20 -3.14 -3.77
N ARG A 75 7.49 -3.01 -3.45
CA ARG A 75 8.54 -2.63 -4.41
C ARG A 75 8.67 -3.63 -5.57
N MET A 76 8.42 -4.92 -5.32
CA MET A 76 8.45 -5.97 -6.33
C MET A 76 7.14 -6.09 -7.13
N GLY A 77 6.13 -5.27 -6.83
CA GLY A 77 4.83 -5.31 -7.49
C GLY A 77 3.96 -6.50 -7.09
N TRP A 78 4.25 -7.15 -5.95
CA TRP A 78 3.42 -8.24 -5.41
C TRP A 78 2.19 -7.71 -4.67
N LEU A 79 2.33 -6.55 -4.01
CA LEU A 79 1.25 -5.85 -3.31
C LEU A 79 1.11 -4.41 -3.83
N PRO A 80 -0.09 -3.83 -3.80
CA PRO A 80 -0.28 -2.40 -4.05
C PRO A 80 0.18 -1.54 -2.87
N SER A 81 0.52 -0.28 -3.16
CA SER A 81 0.89 0.74 -2.16
C SER A 81 -0.14 1.86 -2.11
N ALA A 82 -0.42 2.41 -0.93
CA ALA A 82 -1.24 3.61 -0.76
C ALA A 82 -0.83 4.41 0.49
N PRO A 83 -0.28 5.63 0.34
CA PRO A 83 0.17 6.28 -0.90
C PRO A 83 1.25 5.47 -1.66
N GLN A 84 1.47 5.79 -2.94
CA GLN A 84 2.38 5.01 -3.80
C GLN A 84 3.82 5.55 -3.80
N LEU A 85 3.95 6.87 -3.99
CA LEU A 85 5.24 7.55 -4.12
C LEU A 85 5.35 8.61 -3.03
N GLN A 86 6.56 8.85 -2.51
CA GLN A 86 6.86 10.00 -1.66
C GLN A 86 6.98 11.28 -2.49
N ALA A 87 5.99 11.51 -3.35
CA ALA A 87 5.87 12.68 -4.20
C ALA A 87 4.42 12.76 -4.72
N ASN A 88 3.95 13.97 -5.04
CA ASN A 88 2.68 14.12 -5.73
C ASN A 88 2.80 13.53 -7.15
N PRO A 89 2.03 12.48 -7.51
CA PRO A 89 2.14 11.85 -8.84
C PRO A 89 1.78 12.81 -9.99
N LEU A 90 1.05 13.88 -9.74
CA LEU A 90 0.75 14.93 -10.72
C LEU A 90 1.93 15.90 -10.94
N GLU A 91 2.85 15.99 -9.98
CA GLU A 91 4.10 16.74 -10.17
C GLU A 91 5.13 15.87 -10.88
N VAL A 92 5.15 14.57 -10.58
CA VAL A 92 5.97 13.59 -11.30
C VAL A 92 5.64 13.61 -12.79
N SER A 93 4.37 13.72 -13.19
CA SER A 93 4.01 13.82 -14.61
C SER A 93 4.57 15.06 -15.31
N LYS A 94 4.69 16.21 -14.61
CA LYS A 94 5.35 17.40 -15.16
C LYS A 94 6.85 17.20 -15.32
N GLN A 95 7.49 16.54 -14.36
CA GLN A 95 8.91 16.20 -14.44
C GLN A 95 9.20 15.24 -15.59
N VAL A 96 8.33 14.25 -15.80
CA VAL A 96 8.38 13.35 -16.97
C VAL A 96 8.35 14.17 -18.26
N ALA A 97 7.35 15.06 -18.41
CA ALA A 97 7.21 15.91 -19.60
C ALA A 97 8.44 16.80 -19.84
N ALA A 98 9.02 17.39 -18.78
CA ALA A 98 10.21 18.23 -18.88
C ALA A 98 11.49 17.43 -19.21
N SER A 99 11.55 16.15 -18.83
CA SER A 99 12.73 15.30 -19.07
C SER A 99 12.87 14.80 -20.50
N GLY A 100 11.79 14.82 -21.29
CA GLY A 100 11.73 14.21 -22.62
C GLY A 100 11.78 12.67 -22.62
N LEU A 101 11.69 12.02 -21.46
CA LEU A 101 11.61 10.57 -21.32
C LEU A 101 10.14 10.10 -21.27
N GLU A 102 9.91 8.86 -21.68
CA GLU A 102 8.65 8.16 -21.41
C GLU A 102 8.45 7.95 -19.90
N ALA A 103 7.20 8.00 -19.43
CA ALA A 103 6.89 7.94 -18.00
C ALA A 103 7.44 6.69 -17.30
N LYS A 104 7.35 5.53 -17.95
CA LYS A 104 7.87 4.25 -17.42
C LYS A 104 9.38 4.30 -17.21
N ASP A 105 10.11 4.95 -18.11
CA ASP A 105 11.57 4.98 -18.12
C ASP A 105 12.08 6.03 -17.13
N TYR A 106 11.40 7.19 -17.05
CA TYR A 106 11.67 8.20 -16.02
C TYR A 106 11.46 7.63 -14.62
N VAL A 107 10.29 7.02 -14.34
CA VAL A 107 9.95 6.49 -13.02
C VAL A 107 10.91 5.37 -12.62
N ALA A 108 11.19 4.42 -13.52
CA ALA A 108 12.15 3.34 -13.22
C ALA A 108 13.55 3.89 -12.94
N LYS A 109 14.03 4.86 -13.73
CA LYS A 109 15.33 5.52 -13.52
C LYS A 109 15.36 6.27 -12.19
N ALA A 110 14.34 7.06 -11.89
CA ALA A 110 14.27 7.88 -10.69
C ALA A 110 14.16 7.05 -9.41
N LEU A 111 13.40 5.94 -9.43
CA LEU A 111 13.36 4.97 -8.33
C LEU A 111 14.71 4.29 -8.15
N LYS A 112 15.37 3.91 -9.24
CA LYS A 112 16.71 3.27 -9.19
C LYS A 112 17.78 4.22 -8.64
N SER A 113 17.72 5.51 -8.97
CA SER A 113 18.66 6.51 -8.47
C SER A 113 18.31 7.06 -7.08
N GLY A 114 17.12 6.76 -6.55
CA GLY A 114 16.61 7.32 -5.30
C GLY A 114 16.11 8.77 -5.41
N ALA A 115 16.05 9.34 -6.62
CA ALA A 115 15.47 10.67 -6.85
C ALA A 115 13.95 10.67 -6.64
N LEU A 116 13.31 9.52 -6.86
CA LEU A 116 11.95 9.23 -6.46
C LEU A 116 11.99 8.05 -5.47
N LYS A 117 11.14 8.07 -4.45
CA LYS A 117 11.04 7.03 -3.43
C LYS A 117 9.62 6.49 -3.32
N LEU A 118 9.47 5.26 -2.85
CA LEU A 118 8.16 4.71 -2.52
C LEU A 118 7.70 5.31 -1.19
N ALA A 119 6.40 5.59 -1.05
CA ALA A 119 5.88 6.15 0.20
C ALA A 119 6.00 5.17 1.38
N CYS A 120 5.98 3.87 1.11
CA CYS A 120 6.12 2.82 2.11
C CYS A 120 7.53 2.68 2.69
N ASP A 121 8.55 3.32 2.09
CA ASP A 121 9.91 3.35 2.66
C ASP A 121 9.98 4.21 3.95
N ASP A 122 9.04 5.14 4.14
CA ASP A 122 8.96 6.03 5.30
C ASP A 122 7.49 6.37 5.60
N PRO A 123 6.70 5.44 6.17
CA PRO A 123 5.28 5.65 6.42
C PRO A 123 5.01 6.75 7.48
N ASP A 124 6.00 7.07 8.31
CA ASP A 124 5.94 8.14 9.31
C ASP A 124 6.14 9.54 8.73
N ASN A 125 6.60 9.63 7.48
CA ASN A 125 6.71 10.91 6.82
C ASN A 125 5.31 11.53 6.68
N PRO A 126 5.07 12.76 7.17
CA PRO A 126 3.77 13.40 7.02
C PRO A 126 3.34 13.60 5.56
N GLN A 127 4.26 13.56 4.61
CA GLN A 127 3.93 13.58 3.17
C GLN A 127 3.30 12.26 2.69
N ASN A 128 3.54 11.15 3.39
CA ASN A 128 3.10 9.81 3.05
C ASN A 128 1.82 9.38 3.78
N TRP A 129 1.21 10.25 4.58
CA TRP A 129 -0.03 9.92 5.30
C TRP A 129 -1.28 10.07 4.42
N PRO A 130 -2.26 9.16 4.54
CA PRO A 130 -3.60 9.41 4.04
C PRO A 130 -4.25 10.56 4.85
N ARG A 131 -4.62 11.65 4.17
CA ARG A 131 -5.16 12.86 4.83
C ARG A 131 -6.67 12.95 4.86
N ASN A 132 -7.34 12.25 3.95
CA ASN A 132 -8.80 12.23 3.85
C ASN A 132 -9.24 10.78 3.75
N LEU A 133 -10.16 10.40 4.63
CA LEU A 133 -10.75 9.06 4.67
C LEU A 133 -12.27 9.19 4.63
N PHE A 134 -12.89 8.56 3.64
CA PHE A 134 -14.35 8.43 3.57
C PHE A 134 -14.75 7.08 4.17
N VAL A 135 -15.65 7.11 5.16
CA VAL A 135 -16.19 5.90 5.79
C VAL A 135 -17.69 5.87 5.56
N TRP A 136 -18.16 4.89 4.77
CA TRP A 136 -19.59 4.66 4.53
C TRP A 136 -19.86 3.16 4.44
N ARG A 137 -21.08 2.75 4.84
CA ARG A 137 -21.48 1.31 4.89
C ARG A 137 -20.49 0.44 5.68
N SER A 138 -19.76 1.05 6.61
CA SER A 138 -18.74 0.45 7.44
C SER A 138 -18.77 1.13 8.81
N ASN A 139 -18.59 0.35 9.86
CA ASN A 139 -18.32 0.86 11.20
C ASN A 139 -16.84 0.57 11.54
N LEU A 140 -15.93 1.26 10.85
CA LEU A 140 -14.48 0.99 10.96
C LEU A 140 -14.01 1.12 12.42
N LEU A 141 -14.34 2.24 13.06
CA LEU A 141 -13.89 2.54 14.41
C LEU A 141 -14.67 1.80 15.50
N GLY A 142 -15.81 1.18 15.21
CA GLY A 142 -16.63 0.48 16.20
C GLY A 142 -16.77 -1.03 16.00
N ALA A 143 -16.19 -1.60 14.94
CA ALA A 143 -16.32 -3.02 14.67
C ALA A 143 -15.08 -3.63 14.01
N SER A 144 -14.65 -3.11 12.85
CA SER A 144 -13.64 -3.79 12.03
C SER A 144 -12.20 -3.30 12.25
N GLY A 145 -11.98 -2.19 12.95
CA GLY A 145 -10.68 -1.64 13.28
C GLY A 145 -9.99 -2.44 14.40
N LYS A 146 -9.14 -3.39 14.02
CA LYS A 146 -8.31 -4.13 14.97
C LYS A 146 -7.22 -3.21 15.49
N GLY A 147 -6.96 -3.28 16.80
CA GLY A 147 -6.08 -2.32 17.45
C GLY A 147 -6.72 -0.93 17.54
N HIS A 148 -7.97 -0.86 18.00
CA HIS A 148 -8.80 0.36 18.02
C HIS A 148 -8.06 1.60 18.55
N GLU A 149 -7.33 1.47 19.67
CA GLU A 149 -6.60 2.59 20.28
C GLU A 149 -5.53 3.19 19.37
N TYR A 150 -4.97 2.41 18.44
CA TYR A 150 -4.00 2.89 17.47
C TYR A 150 -4.64 3.80 16.40
N PHE A 151 -5.94 3.67 16.15
CA PHE A 151 -6.69 4.57 15.27
C PHE A 151 -7.01 5.93 15.92
N LEU A 152 -6.89 6.05 17.24
CA LEU A 152 -7.30 7.23 18.01
C LEU A 152 -6.13 8.13 18.44
N LYS A 153 -4.90 7.80 18.03
CA LYS A 153 -3.70 8.60 18.32
C LYS A 153 -3.60 9.84 17.45
#